data_AF-A0A352NFT9-F1
#
_entry.id   AF-A0A352NFT9-F1
#
_cell.length_a   1.000
_cell.length_b   1.000
_cell.length_c   1.000
_cell.angle_alpha   90.00
_cell.angle_beta   90.00
_cell.angle_gamma   90.00
#
_symmetry.space_group_name_H-M   'P 1'
#
loop_
_entity.id
_entity.type
_entity.pdbx_description
1 polymer ?
#
loop_
_entity_poly.entity_id
_entity_poly.type
_entity_poly.pdbx_seq_one_letter_code
_entity_poly.pdbx_strand_id
1 'polypeptide(L)'
;MAQDNLLKIMNKTTGPFHTANPDFDILKSNLHDKELLETLNWAGLDKESTINQLKAQQRVLRIHPDVNAAQFLLDNGMDSAHKIAAMPRQQFVQLCNSGNSLNGNDDKAVEIYDEAVQVKTRVHHLLASIGNIVGSSYYRATLFNNASPELIEYYENLPGYQELFGSLDYFRCNPSYTIFSPSAYFLDLMRITDKYITCPNTAKPEGNIPQGFTLQERRPDLFEMKLDSDNTNTVISYLQLINEILERRIENEYVLNAGAARAGGASSITLAADASAQNGFYNRLSVEITGGTGIGQRRAVSSYDGAGKIAAVDSPWETQPDHTSGYRILDSAFKVLAAAGYPFNLPFNLPLRQLRLYLENLNASLSRIYLDFSAPKTAGTVQA
;
A
#
# COMPACT_ATOMS: atom_id res chain seq x y z
N MET A 1 48.27 -21.99 -17.21
CA MET A 1 47.17 -22.40 -16.32
C MET A 1 46.96 -21.25 -15.35
N ALA A 2 45.99 -20.38 -15.63
CA ALA A 2 45.65 -19.28 -14.74
C ALA A 2 45.04 -19.88 -13.46
N GLN A 3 45.44 -19.40 -12.28
CA GLN A 3 44.69 -19.67 -11.06
C GLN A 3 43.31 -19.05 -11.26
N ASP A 4 42.28 -19.88 -11.44
CA ASP A 4 40.88 -19.43 -11.40
C ASP A 4 40.66 -18.82 -10.01
N ASN A 5 40.56 -17.48 -9.95
CA ASN A 5 40.22 -16.78 -8.71
C ASN A 5 38.78 -17.15 -8.33
N LEU A 6 38.61 -18.06 -7.38
CA LEU A 6 37.32 -18.42 -6.82
C LEU A 6 36.64 -17.17 -6.24
N LEU A 7 35.51 -16.76 -6.84
CA LEU A 7 34.73 -15.63 -6.35
C LEU A 7 33.99 -16.04 -5.07
N LYS A 8 34.20 -15.30 -3.98
CA LYS A 8 33.61 -15.57 -2.67
C LYS A 8 32.98 -14.31 -2.10
N ILE A 9 31.70 -14.38 -1.77
CA ILE A 9 30.97 -13.29 -1.11
C ILE A 9 30.86 -13.64 0.38
N MET A 10 31.59 -12.90 1.22
CA MET A 10 31.73 -13.19 2.64
C MET A 10 30.72 -12.36 3.45
N ASN A 11 29.46 -12.82 3.53
CA ASN A 11 28.47 -12.25 4.44
C ASN A 11 28.34 -13.10 5.72
N LYS A 12 27.51 -12.67 6.68
CA LYS A 12 27.36 -13.38 7.99
C LYS A 12 26.95 -14.85 7.86
N THR A 13 26.26 -15.22 6.79
CA THR A 13 25.64 -16.53 6.58
C THR A 13 26.44 -17.41 5.62
N THR A 14 26.95 -16.88 4.51
CA THR A 14 27.76 -17.61 3.51
C THR A 14 29.26 -17.58 3.81
N GLY A 15 29.73 -16.65 4.65
CA GLY A 15 31.13 -16.56 5.06
C GLY A 15 31.66 -17.86 5.69
N PRO A 16 31.00 -18.42 6.73
CA PRO A 16 31.45 -19.67 7.34
C PRO A 16 31.37 -20.86 6.36
N PHE A 17 30.42 -20.85 5.41
CA PHE A 17 30.33 -21.88 4.36
C PHE A 17 31.56 -21.86 3.44
N HIS A 18 31.99 -20.69 2.97
CA HIS A 18 33.17 -20.56 2.12
C HIS A 18 34.48 -20.87 2.87
N THR A 19 34.51 -20.69 4.20
CA THR A 19 35.63 -21.14 5.04
C THR A 19 35.66 -22.66 5.18
N ALA A 20 34.51 -23.30 5.34
CA ALA A 20 34.39 -24.76 5.44
C ALA A 20 34.60 -25.49 4.10
N ASN A 21 34.35 -24.81 2.98
CA ASN A 21 34.47 -25.34 1.61
C ASN A 21 35.36 -24.42 0.77
N PRO A 22 36.70 -24.41 0.98
CA PRO A 22 37.60 -23.45 0.37
C PRO A 22 37.71 -23.59 -1.16
N ASP A 23 37.52 -24.80 -1.69
CA ASP A 23 37.64 -25.11 -3.13
C ASP A 23 36.30 -24.99 -3.89
N PHE A 24 35.24 -24.53 -3.23
CA PHE A 24 33.92 -24.40 -3.84
C PHE A 24 33.87 -23.28 -4.88
N ASP A 25 33.60 -23.64 -6.13
CA ASP A 25 33.40 -22.71 -7.25
C ASP A 25 31.91 -22.38 -7.43
N ILE A 26 31.50 -21.22 -6.92
CA ILE A 26 30.11 -20.78 -6.97
C ILE A 26 29.57 -20.61 -8.40
N LEU A 27 30.42 -20.36 -9.41
CA LEU A 27 29.94 -20.17 -10.78
C LEU A 27 29.67 -21.50 -11.49
N LYS A 28 30.48 -22.53 -11.20
CA LYS A 28 30.43 -23.84 -11.88
C LYS A 28 29.54 -24.85 -11.17
N SER A 29 29.37 -24.77 -9.85
CA SER A 29 28.59 -25.76 -9.09
C SER A 29 27.08 -25.68 -9.37
N ASN A 30 26.42 -26.85 -9.47
CA ASN A 30 24.96 -26.93 -9.58
C ASN A 30 24.30 -26.98 -8.19
N LEU A 31 23.80 -25.84 -7.71
CA LEU A 31 23.13 -25.72 -6.41
C LEU A 31 21.72 -26.34 -6.35
N HIS A 32 21.25 -26.97 -7.44
CA HIS A 32 20.01 -27.74 -7.47
C HIS A 32 20.24 -29.25 -7.40
N ASP A 33 21.50 -29.70 -7.53
CA ASP A 33 21.87 -31.10 -7.43
C ASP A 33 21.95 -31.52 -5.96
N LYS A 34 21.09 -32.47 -5.57
CA LYS A 34 21.01 -32.96 -4.18
C LYS A 34 22.27 -33.74 -3.78
N GLU A 35 22.86 -34.50 -4.70
CA GLU A 35 24.04 -35.33 -4.43
C GLU A 35 25.24 -34.42 -4.11
N LEU A 36 25.46 -33.40 -4.95
CA LEU A 36 26.49 -32.39 -4.70
C LEU A 36 26.29 -31.70 -3.35
N LEU A 37 25.06 -31.30 -3.01
CA LEU A 37 24.76 -30.67 -1.73
C LEU A 37 24.98 -31.58 -0.52
N GLU A 38 24.97 -32.89 -0.67
CA GLU A 38 25.29 -33.83 0.42
C GLU A 38 26.80 -33.98 0.65
N THR A 39 27.62 -33.78 -0.39
CA THR A 39 29.09 -33.86 -0.28
C THR A 39 29.74 -32.63 0.38
N LEU A 40 29.02 -31.53 0.50
CA LEU A 40 29.54 -30.27 1.03
C LEU A 40 29.47 -30.21 2.57
N ASN A 41 30.37 -29.44 3.17
CA ASN A 41 30.40 -29.27 4.62
C ASN A 41 29.43 -28.15 5.07
N TRP A 42 28.44 -28.54 5.89
CA TRP A 42 27.39 -27.66 6.43
C TRP A 42 27.46 -27.48 7.95
N ALA A 43 28.55 -27.90 8.61
CA ALA A 43 28.61 -27.93 10.06
C ALA A 43 28.32 -26.55 10.70
N GLY A 44 27.28 -26.49 11.54
CA GLY A 44 26.88 -25.26 12.26
C GLY A 44 26.12 -24.22 11.41
N LEU A 45 25.69 -24.58 10.19
CA LEU A 45 24.97 -23.69 9.28
C LEU A 45 23.49 -24.10 9.15
N ASP A 46 22.62 -23.10 9.00
CA ASP A 46 21.27 -23.34 8.50
C ASP A 46 21.34 -23.64 7.00
N LYS A 47 21.21 -24.93 6.66
CA LYS A 47 21.38 -25.43 5.29
C LYS A 47 20.43 -24.77 4.31
N GLU A 48 19.16 -24.60 4.66
CA GLU A 48 18.15 -24.08 3.73
C GLU A 48 18.38 -22.60 3.43
N SER A 49 18.54 -21.78 4.48
CA SER A 49 18.83 -20.35 4.32
C SER A 49 20.14 -20.10 3.58
N THR A 50 21.19 -20.86 3.90
CA THR A 50 22.51 -20.72 3.25
C THR A 50 22.44 -21.08 1.76
N ILE A 51 21.75 -22.18 1.39
CA ILE A 51 21.55 -22.56 -0.01
C ILE A 51 20.80 -21.47 -0.77
N ASN A 52 19.74 -20.90 -0.19
CA ASN A 52 18.96 -19.85 -0.84
C ASN A 52 19.81 -18.59 -1.10
N GLN A 53 20.69 -18.23 -0.15
CA GLN A 53 21.64 -17.12 -0.34
C GLN A 53 22.73 -17.42 -1.37
N LEU A 54 23.31 -18.63 -1.35
CA LEU A 54 24.29 -19.05 -2.36
C LEU A 54 23.68 -19.04 -3.77
N LYS A 55 22.42 -19.47 -3.91
CA LYS A 55 21.68 -19.37 -5.18
C LYS A 55 21.52 -17.91 -5.62
N ALA A 56 21.22 -16.99 -4.69
CA ALA A 56 21.15 -15.56 -4.99
C ALA A 56 22.50 -15.00 -5.45
N GLN A 57 23.58 -15.29 -4.72
CA GLN A 57 24.94 -14.89 -5.07
C GLN A 57 25.36 -15.45 -6.43
N GLN A 58 25.12 -16.73 -6.69
CA GLN A 58 25.41 -17.36 -7.97
C GLN A 58 24.66 -16.67 -9.11
N ARG A 59 23.37 -16.34 -8.95
CA ARG A 59 22.60 -15.64 -9.99
C ARG A 59 23.21 -14.29 -10.33
N VAL A 60 23.59 -13.50 -9.33
CA VAL A 60 24.14 -12.16 -9.53
C VAL A 60 25.55 -12.21 -10.11
N LEU A 61 26.41 -13.10 -9.60
CA LEU A 61 27.78 -13.29 -10.11
C LEU A 61 27.81 -13.84 -11.55
N ARG A 62 26.76 -14.57 -11.98
CA ARG A 62 26.58 -15.02 -13.36
C ARG A 62 26.09 -13.93 -14.31
N ILE A 63 25.56 -12.82 -13.80
CA ILE A 63 25.27 -11.64 -14.61
C ILE A 63 26.60 -10.97 -14.91
N HIS A 64 27.28 -10.51 -13.86
CA HIS A 64 28.56 -9.84 -13.95
C HIS A 64 29.50 -10.41 -12.86
N PRO A 65 30.65 -11.02 -13.21
CA PRO A 65 31.55 -11.70 -12.28
C PRO A 65 32.44 -10.72 -11.47
N ASP A 66 31.81 -9.83 -10.69
CA ASP A 66 32.46 -8.90 -9.76
C ASP A 66 31.83 -9.00 -8.37
N VAL A 67 32.64 -9.35 -7.37
CA VAL A 67 32.22 -9.56 -5.98
C VAL A 67 31.66 -8.28 -5.35
N ASN A 68 32.24 -7.12 -5.64
CA ASN A 68 31.81 -5.85 -5.04
C ASN A 68 30.46 -5.42 -5.63
N ALA A 69 30.32 -5.52 -6.96
CA ALA A 69 29.05 -5.27 -7.63
C ALA A 69 27.96 -6.23 -7.17
N ALA A 70 28.28 -7.52 -7.03
CA ALA A 70 27.32 -8.52 -6.58
C ALA A 70 26.86 -8.28 -5.14
N GLN A 71 27.78 -7.93 -4.23
CA GLN A 71 27.44 -7.58 -2.85
C GLN A 71 26.50 -6.36 -2.81
N PHE A 72 26.81 -5.30 -3.56
CA PHE A 72 25.94 -4.11 -3.65
C PHE A 72 24.53 -4.44 -4.15
N LEU A 73 24.43 -5.25 -5.22
CA LEU A 73 23.14 -5.66 -5.76
C LEU A 73 22.33 -6.45 -4.75
N LEU A 74 22.95 -7.39 -4.04
CA LEU A 74 22.30 -8.19 -3.00
C LEU A 74 21.83 -7.33 -1.82
N ASP A 75 22.63 -6.37 -1.37
CA ASP A 75 22.29 -5.45 -0.27
C ASP A 75 21.10 -4.54 -0.63
N ASN A 76 20.90 -4.27 -1.92
CA ASN A 76 19.73 -3.54 -2.45
C ASN A 76 18.57 -4.46 -2.89
N GLY A 77 18.61 -5.75 -2.53
CA GLY A 77 17.55 -6.72 -2.84
C GLY A 77 17.49 -7.17 -4.31
N MET A 78 18.49 -6.84 -5.11
CA MET A 78 18.63 -7.21 -6.52
C MET A 78 19.37 -8.55 -6.66
N ASP A 79 18.65 -9.62 -6.37
CA ASP A 79 19.16 -11.01 -6.35
C ASP A 79 19.00 -11.78 -7.68
N SER A 80 18.57 -11.11 -8.75
CA SER A 80 18.32 -11.74 -10.05
C SER A 80 18.31 -10.74 -11.20
N ALA A 81 18.66 -11.25 -12.39
CA ALA A 81 18.61 -10.48 -13.64
C ALA A 81 17.20 -9.93 -13.93
N HIS A 82 16.15 -10.67 -13.54
CA HIS A 82 14.78 -10.23 -13.69
C HIS A 82 14.47 -8.99 -12.84
N LYS A 83 14.88 -8.96 -11.56
CA LYS A 83 14.67 -7.80 -10.69
C LYS A 83 15.42 -6.56 -11.19
N ILE A 84 16.66 -6.73 -11.63
CA ILE A 84 17.47 -5.63 -12.21
C ILE A 84 16.76 -5.08 -13.46
N ALA A 85 16.42 -5.95 -14.42
CA ALA A 85 15.78 -5.57 -15.68
C ALA A 85 14.27 -5.27 -15.56
N ALA A 86 13.69 -5.28 -14.36
CA ALA A 86 12.35 -4.76 -14.09
C ALA A 86 12.38 -3.28 -13.71
N MET A 87 13.52 -2.78 -13.23
CA MET A 87 13.76 -1.37 -12.97
C MET A 87 14.06 -0.63 -14.28
N PRO A 88 13.59 0.61 -14.50
CA PRO A 88 14.04 1.43 -15.60
C PRO A 88 15.55 1.68 -15.54
N ARG A 89 16.24 1.57 -16.68
CA ARG A 89 17.69 1.76 -16.80
C ARG A 89 18.22 3.01 -16.09
N GLN A 90 17.56 4.15 -16.27
CA GLN A 90 17.99 5.41 -15.65
C GLN A 90 17.93 5.36 -14.12
N GLN A 91 16.89 4.72 -13.55
CA GLN A 91 16.76 4.56 -12.11
C GLN A 91 17.81 3.59 -11.56
N PHE A 92 18.12 2.53 -12.30
CA PHE A 92 19.17 1.58 -11.91
C PHE A 92 20.55 2.24 -11.87
N VAL A 93 20.90 3.03 -12.90
CA VAL A 93 22.16 3.78 -12.93
C VAL A 93 22.22 4.79 -11.78
N GLN A 94 21.14 5.53 -11.54
CA GLN A 94 21.05 6.47 -10.41
C GLN A 94 21.22 5.77 -9.05
N LEU A 95 20.63 4.58 -8.87
CA LEU A 95 20.80 3.78 -7.67
C LEU A 95 22.24 3.34 -7.47
N CYS A 96 22.93 2.93 -8.54
CA CYS A 96 24.34 2.57 -8.46
C CYS A 96 25.24 3.77 -8.11
N ASN A 97 24.82 4.97 -8.52
CA ASN A 97 25.57 6.21 -8.31
C ASN A 97 25.37 6.84 -6.93
N SER A 98 24.20 6.67 -6.32
CA SER A 98 23.85 7.32 -5.05
C SER A 98 24.66 6.83 -3.84
N GLY A 99 25.42 5.73 -3.97
CA GLY A 99 26.24 5.15 -2.90
C GLY A 99 27.74 5.03 -3.20
N ASN A 100 28.22 5.54 -4.34
CA ASN A 100 29.59 5.30 -4.84
C ASN A 100 29.97 3.80 -4.95
N SER A 101 28.96 2.93 -5.02
CA SER A 101 29.09 1.48 -4.81
C SER A 101 29.76 0.71 -5.96
N LEU A 102 29.75 1.31 -7.16
CA LEU A 102 30.53 0.83 -8.32
C LEU A 102 31.72 1.75 -8.62
N ASN A 103 32.25 2.46 -7.61
CA ASN A 103 33.26 3.51 -7.74
C ASN A 103 32.81 4.68 -8.65
N GLY A 104 31.52 4.99 -8.69
CA GLY A 104 30.97 6.07 -9.53
C GLY A 104 31.15 5.85 -11.03
N ASN A 105 31.31 4.59 -11.46
CA ASN A 105 31.48 4.25 -12.86
C ASN A 105 30.13 3.97 -13.53
N ASP A 106 29.56 5.00 -14.16
CA ASP A 106 28.30 4.93 -14.91
C ASP A 106 28.34 3.83 -15.99
N ASP A 107 29.49 3.63 -16.64
CA ASP A 107 29.64 2.63 -17.70
C ASP A 107 29.49 1.20 -17.16
N LYS A 108 30.00 0.93 -15.95
CA LYS A 108 29.80 -0.37 -15.29
C LYS A 108 28.35 -0.63 -14.92
N ALA A 109 27.65 0.38 -14.40
CA ALA A 109 26.23 0.26 -14.08
C ALA A 109 25.41 -0.04 -15.35
N VAL A 110 25.76 0.64 -16.44
CA VAL A 110 25.19 0.39 -17.76
C VAL A 110 25.43 -1.05 -18.23
N GLU A 111 26.67 -1.52 -18.14
CA GLU A 111 27.07 -2.86 -18.59
C GLU A 111 26.31 -3.95 -17.81
N ILE A 112 26.29 -3.87 -16.47
CA ILE A 112 25.55 -4.80 -15.61
C ILE A 112 24.06 -4.83 -15.98
N TYR A 113 23.47 -3.66 -16.25
CA TYR A 113 22.06 -3.58 -16.64
C TYR A 113 21.81 -4.27 -17.98
N ASP A 114 22.65 -4.00 -18.99
CA ASP A 114 22.51 -4.57 -20.32
C ASP A 114 22.71 -6.11 -20.28
N GLU A 115 23.68 -6.60 -19.48
CA GLU A 115 23.86 -8.04 -19.22
C GLU A 115 22.64 -8.66 -18.54
N ALA A 116 22.07 -7.99 -17.53
CA ALA A 116 20.87 -8.46 -16.86
C ALA A 116 19.67 -8.55 -17.83
N VAL A 117 19.51 -7.56 -18.72
CA VAL A 117 18.49 -7.58 -19.79
C VAL A 117 18.72 -8.76 -20.74
N GLN A 118 19.97 -9.04 -21.13
CA GLN A 118 20.30 -10.18 -21.98
C GLN A 118 20.02 -11.53 -21.29
N VAL A 119 20.38 -11.67 -20.02
CA VAL A 119 20.09 -12.88 -19.22
C VAL A 119 18.57 -13.08 -19.11
N LYS A 120 17.81 -12.04 -18.75
CA LYS A 120 16.35 -12.09 -18.68
C LYS A 120 15.74 -12.50 -20.02
N THR A 121 16.19 -11.91 -21.12
CA THR A 121 15.70 -12.21 -22.47
C THR A 121 16.00 -13.66 -22.85
N ARG A 122 17.22 -14.16 -22.60
CA ARG A 122 17.60 -15.56 -22.84
C ARG A 122 16.74 -16.54 -22.04
N VAL A 123 16.54 -16.27 -20.75
CA VAL A 123 15.68 -17.10 -19.88
C VAL A 123 14.23 -17.08 -20.37
N HIS A 124 13.71 -15.93 -20.78
CA HIS A 124 12.34 -15.83 -21.30
C HIS A 124 12.17 -16.60 -22.62
N HIS A 125 13.14 -16.52 -23.54
CA HIS A 125 13.15 -17.34 -24.75
C HIS A 125 13.21 -18.83 -24.43
N LEU A 126 14.08 -19.23 -23.50
CA LEU A 126 14.18 -20.63 -23.07
C LEU A 126 12.87 -21.13 -22.49
N LEU A 127 12.24 -20.35 -21.61
CA LEU A 127 10.94 -20.67 -21.02
C LEU A 127 9.85 -20.77 -22.09
N ALA A 128 9.81 -19.85 -23.06
CA ALA A 128 8.84 -19.91 -24.16
C ALA A 128 9.07 -21.13 -25.05
N SER A 129 10.32 -21.45 -25.39
CA SER A 129 10.68 -22.64 -26.16
C SER A 129 10.28 -23.92 -25.43
N ILE A 130 10.62 -24.04 -24.14
CA ILE A 130 10.27 -25.22 -23.35
C ILE A 130 8.76 -25.31 -23.12
N GLY A 131 8.08 -24.19 -22.87
CA GLY A 131 6.63 -24.13 -22.77
C GLY A 131 5.94 -24.63 -24.03
N ASN A 132 6.46 -24.31 -25.22
CA ASN A 132 5.95 -24.86 -26.48
C ASN A 132 6.19 -26.37 -26.61
N ILE A 133 7.35 -26.86 -26.14
CA ILE A 133 7.71 -28.28 -26.21
C ILE A 133 6.87 -29.12 -25.23
N VAL A 134 6.76 -28.69 -23.97
CA VAL A 134 6.15 -29.45 -22.87
C VAL A 134 4.65 -29.17 -22.74
N GLY A 135 4.22 -27.94 -23.05
CA GLY A 135 2.85 -27.47 -22.78
C GLY A 135 1.78 -28.04 -23.71
N SER A 136 2.13 -28.69 -24.82
CA SER A 136 1.15 -29.38 -25.67
C SER A 136 1.46 -30.86 -25.85
N SER A 137 0.49 -31.71 -25.57
CA SER A 137 0.58 -33.16 -25.77
C SER A 137 0.85 -33.53 -27.23
N TYR A 138 0.31 -32.75 -28.17
CA TYR A 138 0.50 -32.94 -29.60
C TYR A 138 1.94 -32.66 -30.06
N TYR A 139 2.57 -31.58 -29.58
CA TYR A 139 3.96 -31.29 -29.93
C TYR A 139 4.92 -32.32 -29.33
N ARG A 140 4.64 -32.78 -28.10
CA ARG A 140 5.42 -33.85 -27.45
C ARG A 140 5.42 -35.17 -28.23
N ALA A 141 4.31 -35.49 -28.89
CA ALA A 141 4.16 -36.70 -29.69
C ALA A 141 4.87 -36.65 -31.06
N THR A 142 5.50 -35.53 -31.42
CA THR A 142 6.22 -35.40 -32.70
C THR A 142 7.57 -36.11 -32.68
N LEU A 143 7.92 -36.75 -33.80
CA LEU A 143 9.17 -37.53 -33.94
C LEU A 143 10.45 -36.68 -33.95
N PHE A 144 10.33 -35.35 -34.04
CA PHE A 144 11.45 -34.42 -34.06
C PHE A 144 11.67 -33.73 -32.70
N ASN A 145 10.87 -34.06 -31.68
CA ASN A 145 11.10 -33.56 -30.33
C ASN A 145 12.35 -34.23 -29.73
N ASN A 146 13.36 -33.41 -29.39
CA ASN A 146 14.65 -33.85 -28.84
C ASN A 146 14.84 -33.47 -27.36
N ALA A 147 13.78 -33.04 -26.66
CA ALA A 147 13.86 -32.75 -25.23
C ALA A 147 14.11 -34.03 -24.42
N SER A 148 15.01 -33.96 -23.44
CA SER A 148 15.31 -35.10 -22.58
C SER A 148 14.16 -35.37 -21.58
N PRO A 149 13.95 -36.62 -21.15
CA PRO A 149 12.92 -36.96 -20.17
C PRO A 149 13.07 -36.18 -18.85
N GLU A 150 14.30 -35.97 -18.38
CA GLU A 150 14.57 -35.24 -17.13
C GLU A 150 14.16 -33.77 -17.22
N LEU A 151 14.36 -33.15 -18.39
CA LEU A 151 13.92 -31.78 -18.63
C LEU A 151 12.40 -31.70 -18.58
N ILE A 152 11.70 -32.62 -19.22
CA ILE A 152 10.23 -32.67 -19.22
C ILE A 152 9.70 -32.80 -17.79
N GLU A 153 10.22 -33.76 -17.04
CA GLU A 153 9.84 -34.02 -15.65
C GLU A 153 10.08 -32.80 -14.74
N TYR A 154 11.21 -32.11 -14.91
CA TYR A 154 11.49 -30.89 -14.15
C TYR A 154 10.41 -29.82 -14.36
N TYR A 155 9.97 -29.59 -15.61
CA TYR A 155 8.98 -28.56 -15.93
C TYR A 155 7.54 -28.98 -15.58
N GLU A 156 7.22 -30.27 -15.64
CA GLU A 156 5.93 -30.79 -15.17
C GLU A 156 5.75 -30.65 -13.65
N ASN A 157 6.85 -30.71 -12.89
CA ASN A 157 6.85 -30.50 -11.45
C ASN A 157 6.77 -29.03 -11.03
N LEU A 158 6.87 -28.08 -11.98
CA LEU A 158 6.68 -26.67 -11.65
C LEU A 158 5.19 -26.36 -11.51
N PRO A 159 4.78 -25.60 -10.49
CA PRO A 159 3.38 -25.29 -10.29
C PRO A 159 2.84 -24.51 -11.50
N GLY A 160 1.69 -24.99 -11.99
CA GLY A 160 1.04 -24.37 -13.14
C GLY A 160 0.53 -22.97 -12.82
N TYR A 161 0.20 -22.19 -13.85
CA TYR A 161 -0.35 -20.84 -13.66
C TYR A 161 -1.64 -20.86 -12.80
N GLN A 162 -2.48 -21.89 -12.96
CA GLN A 162 -3.71 -22.05 -12.16
C GLN A 162 -3.45 -22.41 -10.70
N GLU A 163 -2.36 -23.11 -10.39
CA GLU A 163 -1.99 -23.43 -9.01
C GLU A 163 -1.41 -22.20 -8.30
N LEU A 164 -0.66 -21.37 -9.03
CA LEU A 164 -0.08 -20.13 -8.50
C LEU A 164 -1.12 -19.02 -8.34
N PHE A 165 -2.02 -18.86 -9.30
CA PHE A 165 -2.89 -17.68 -9.41
C PHE A 165 -4.39 -17.99 -9.35
N GLY A 166 -4.77 -19.27 -9.25
CA GLY A 166 -6.16 -19.71 -9.17
C GLY A 166 -6.84 -19.90 -10.52
N SER A 167 -8.18 -19.84 -10.52
CA SER A 167 -8.99 -20.11 -11.71
C SER A 167 -8.72 -19.08 -12.83
N LEU A 168 -8.58 -19.59 -14.05
CA LEU A 168 -8.48 -18.80 -15.28
C LEU A 168 -9.86 -18.54 -15.93
N ASP A 169 -10.96 -18.80 -15.22
CA ASP A 169 -12.31 -18.61 -15.76
C ASP A 169 -12.69 -17.12 -15.82
N TYR A 170 -12.32 -16.47 -16.93
CA TYR A 170 -12.60 -15.05 -17.18
C TYR A 170 -14.10 -14.74 -17.35
N PHE A 171 -14.95 -15.73 -17.65
CA PHE A 171 -16.36 -15.50 -17.98
C PHE A 171 -17.24 -15.20 -16.76
N ARG A 172 -16.76 -15.49 -15.54
CA ARG A 172 -17.50 -15.29 -14.28
C ARG A 172 -17.04 -14.07 -13.49
N CYS A 173 -16.18 -13.23 -14.07
CA CYS A 173 -15.66 -12.06 -13.38
C CYS A 173 -16.71 -10.94 -13.34
N ASN A 174 -16.90 -10.32 -12.17
CA ASN A 174 -17.66 -9.06 -12.07
C ASN A 174 -16.94 -8.00 -12.92
N PRO A 175 -17.64 -7.24 -13.79
CA PRO A 175 -17.01 -6.21 -14.62
C PRO A 175 -16.14 -5.20 -13.85
N SER A 176 -16.41 -4.98 -12.56
CA SER A 176 -15.62 -4.11 -11.69
C SER A 176 -14.21 -4.68 -11.38
N TYR A 177 -14.01 -6.00 -11.49
CA TYR A 177 -12.75 -6.70 -11.18
C TYR A 177 -11.95 -7.13 -12.41
N THR A 178 -12.35 -6.73 -13.63
CA THR A 178 -11.53 -6.96 -14.83
C THR A 178 -10.35 -6.00 -14.90
N ILE A 179 -9.26 -6.43 -15.57
CA ILE A 179 -8.11 -5.58 -15.89
C ILE A 179 -8.46 -4.37 -16.77
N PHE A 180 -9.65 -4.38 -17.37
CA PHE A 180 -10.19 -3.29 -18.18
C PHE A 180 -11.20 -2.41 -17.41
N SER A 181 -11.38 -2.62 -16.10
CA SER A 181 -12.34 -1.86 -15.31
C SER A 181 -11.86 -0.42 -15.04
N PRO A 182 -12.77 0.52 -14.69
CA PRO A 182 -12.38 1.84 -14.23
C PRO A 182 -11.47 1.80 -12.99
N SER A 183 -11.66 0.81 -12.10
CA SER A 183 -10.79 0.59 -10.94
C SER A 183 -9.37 0.18 -11.34
N ALA A 184 -9.22 -0.69 -12.35
CA ALA A 184 -7.91 -1.06 -12.88
C ALA A 184 -7.20 0.12 -13.55
N TYR A 185 -7.96 0.94 -14.29
CA TYR A 185 -7.45 2.19 -14.87
C TYR A 185 -7.01 3.19 -13.80
N PHE A 186 -7.80 3.38 -12.73
CA PHE A 186 -7.45 4.23 -11.61
C PHE A 186 -6.15 3.77 -10.92
N LEU A 187 -6.01 2.46 -10.64
CA LEU A 187 -4.79 1.91 -10.07
C LEU A 187 -3.56 2.19 -10.96
N ASP A 188 -3.70 2.04 -12.28
CA ASP A 188 -2.61 2.33 -13.20
C ASP A 188 -2.26 3.83 -13.22
N LEU A 189 -3.25 4.72 -13.18
CA LEU A 189 -3.02 6.16 -13.04
C LEU A 189 -2.28 6.51 -11.75
N MET A 190 -2.68 5.92 -10.62
CA MET A 190 -1.99 6.12 -9.33
C MET A 190 -0.54 5.62 -9.41
N ARG A 191 -0.31 4.43 -9.98
CA ARG A 191 1.03 3.87 -10.21
C ARG A 191 1.89 4.74 -11.11
N ILE A 192 1.35 5.22 -12.22
CA ILE A 192 2.06 6.10 -13.18
C ILE A 192 2.41 7.43 -12.50
N THR A 193 1.45 8.02 -11.78
CA THR A 193 1.66 9.27 -11.04
C THR A 193 2.77 9.09 -10.02
N ASP A 194 2.76 8.01 -9.24
CA ASP A 194 3.80 7.76 -8.25
C ASP A 194 5.17 7.53 -8.90
N LYS A 195 5.24 6.62 -9.88
CA LYS A 195 6.51 6.22 -10.52
C LYS A 195 7.18 7.33 -11.33
N TYR A 196 6.39 8.16 -12.02
CA TYR A 196 6.92 9.12 -12.98
C TYR A 196 6.77 10.58 -12.56
N ILE A 197 5.93 10.89 -11.56
CA ILE A 197 5.75 12.26 -11.04
C ILE A 197 6.24 12.33 -9.60
N THR A 198 5.71 11.55 -8.67
CA THR A 198 6.06 11.67 -7.25
C THR A 198 7.51 11.26 -6.99
N CYS A 199 7.85 9.99 -7.18
CA CYS A 199 9.17 9.42 -6.86
C CYS A 199 10.35 10.20 -7.48
N PRO A 200 10.35 10.56 -8.77
CA PRO A 200 11.47 11.29 -9.37
C PRO A 200 11.64 12.72 -8.82
N ASN A 201 10.57 13.32 -8.28
CA ASN A 201 10.58 14.67 -7.75
C ASN A 201 10.76 14.70 -6.22
N THR A 202 10.49 13.61 -5.50
CA THR A 202 10.75 13.49 -4.06
C THR A 202 12.09 12.85 -3.73
N ALA A 203 12.65 12.00 -4.62
CA ALA A 203 13.93 11.31 -4.40
C ALA A 203 15.17 12.21 -4.54
N LYS A 204 15.02 13.46 -5.00
CA LYS A 204 16.13 14.42 -5.08
C LYS A 204 16.38 15.05 -3.71
N PRO A 205 17.65 15.29 -3.31
CA PRO A 205 17.97 15.89 -2.00
C PRO A 205 17.26 17.22 -1.72
N GLU A 206 16.98 18.00 -2.75
CA GLU A 206 16.31 19.29 -2.64
C GLU A 206 14.78 19.22 -2.76
N GLY A 207 14.22 18.07 -3.14
CA GLY A 207 12.77 17.85 -3.29
C GLY A 207 12.08 18.86 -4.22
N ASN A 208 11.73 18.46 -5.43
CA ASN A 208 11.01 19.33 -6.37
C ASN A 208 9.54 19.59 -5.96
N ILE A 209 8.98 18.78 -5.05
CA ILE A 209 7.62 18.94 -4.53
C ILE A 209 7.73 19.45 -3.08
N PRO A 210 7.22 20.66 -2.78
CA PRO A 210 7.19 21.17 -1.41
C PRO A 210 6.38 20.27 -0.48
N GLN A 211 6.75 20.27 0.80
CA GLN A 211 6.00 19.55 1.84
C GLN A 211 4.52 19.97 1.85
N GLY A 212 3.62 19.00 1.96
CA GLY A 212 2.16 19.22 1.92
C GLY A 212 1.56 19.29 0.51
N PHE A 213 2.38 19.25 -0.55
CA PHE A 213 1.92 19.34 -1.94
C PHE A 213 1.97 18.02 -2.71
N THR A 214 2.44 16.93 -2.10
CA THR A 214 2.34 15.61 -2.73
C THR A 214 0.87 15.21 -2.92
N LEU A 215 0.59 14.33 -3.88
CA LEU A 215 -0.78 13.86 -4.12
C LEU A 215 -1.39 13.22 -2.86
N GLN A 216 -0.59 12.41 -2.14
CA GLN A 216 -1.02 11.73 -0.93
C GLN A 216 -1.36 12.70 0.20
N GLU A 217 -0.58 13.76 0.40
CA GLU A 217 -0.88 14.77 1.42
C GLU A 217 -2.13 15.59 1.07
N ARG A 218 -2.31 15.89 -0.23
CA ARG A 218 -3.45 16.70 -0.69
C ARG A 218 -4.76 15.91 -0.75
N ARG A 219 -4.68 14.63 -1.11
CA ARG A 219 -5.81 13.72 -1.36
C ARG A 219 -5.50 12.32 -0.80
N PRO A 220 -5.39 12.19 0.54
CA PRO A 220 -5.13 10.88 1.17
C PRO A 220 -6.26 9.88 0.92
N ASP A 221 -7.48 10.39 0.71
CA ASP A 221 -8.66 9.60 0.39
C ASP A 221 -8.50 8.74 -0.88
N LEU A 222 -7.70 9.18 -1.86
CA LEU A 222 -7.42 8.39 -3.06
C LEU A 222 -6.59 7.12 -2.77
N PHE A 223 -5.84 7.10 -1.66
CA PHE A 223 -4.99 5.98 -1.26
C PHE A 223 -5.72 5.00 -0.32
N GLU A 224 -6.80 5.46 0.29
CA GLU A 224 -7.64 4.66 1.20
C GLU A 224 -8.90 4.11 0.51
N MET A 225 -9.24 4.64 -0.66
CA MET A 225 -10.42 4.23 -1.43
C MET A 225 -10.34 2.74 -1.79
N LYS A 226 -11.44 2.02 -1.56
CA LYS A 226 -11.56 0.62 -1.96
C LYS A 226 -11.86 0.49 -3.44
N LEU A 227 -11.20 -0.45 -4.07
CA LEU A 227 -11.37 -0.77 -5.49
C LEU A 227 -12.46 -1.84 -5.65
N ASP A 228 -13.70 -1.45 -5.34
CA ASP A 228 -14.88 -2.33 -5.39
C ASP A 228 -15.96 -1.82 -6.37
N SER A 229 -17.00 -2.64 -6.53
CA SER A 229 -18.09 -2.34 -7.47
C SER A 229 -18.91 -1.12 -7.06
N ASP A 230 -19.04 -0.87 -5.76
CA ASP A 230 -19.83 0.24 -5.24
C ASP A 230 -19.12 1.56 -5.51
N ASN A 231 -17.81 1.66 -5.20
CA ASN A 231 -17.00 2.84 -5.53
C ASN A 231 -16.83 3.05 -7.05
N THR A 232 -16.93 1.98 -7.85
CA THR A 232 -16.82 2.08 -9.32
C THR A 232 -18.12 2.58 -9.98
N ASN A 233 -19.29 2.12 -9.52
CA ASN A 233 -20.54 2.27 -10.27
C ASN A 233 -21.61 3.11 -9.57
N THR A 234 -21.44 3.43 -8.29
CA THR A 234 -22.43 4.24 -7.56
C THR A 234 -22.32 5.69 -8.01
N VAL A 235 -23.42 6.20 -8.57
CA VAL A 235 -23.50 7.61 -8.95
C VAL A 235 -23.65 8.45 -7.69
N ILE A 236 -22.68 9.33 -7.47
CA ILE A 236 -22.69 10.31 -6.38
C ILE A 236 -22.66 11.73 -6.95
N SER A 237 -23.22 12.68 -6.19
CA SER A 237 -23.13 14.09 -6.57
C SER A 237 -21.69 14.59 -6.42
N TYR A 238 -21.17 15.25 -7.44
CA TYR A 238 -19.83 15.85 -7.37
C TYR A 238 -19.71 16.86 -6.22
N LEU A 239 -20.79 17.61 -5.94
CA LEU A 239 -20.83 18.55 -4.82
C LEU A 239 -20.77 17.85 -3.47
N GLN A 240 -21.42 16.68 -3.35
CA GLN A 240 -21.35 15.88 -2.13
C GLN A 240 -19.90 15.44 -1.87
N LEU A 241 -19.22 14.90 -2.89
CA LEU A 241 -17.83 14.48 -2.77
C LEU A 241 -16.89 15.65 -2.39
N ILE A 242 -17.07 16.82 -2.99
CA ILE A 242 -16.29 18.01 -2.63
C ILE A 242 -16.50 18.38 -1.17
N ASN A 243 -17.76 18.44 -0.71
CA ASN A 243 -18.06 18.80 0.67
C ASN A 243 -17.47 17.78 1.65
N GLU A 244 -17.61 16.48 1.38
CA GLU A 244 -17.02 15.41 2.20
C GLU A 244 -15.49 15.54 2.31
N ILE A 245 -14.80 15.84 1.19
CA ILE A 245 -13.35 16.03 1.19
C ILE A 245 -12.95 17.28 2.00
N LEU A 246 -13.67 18.39 1.84
CA LEU A 246 -13.39 19.64 2.56
C LEU A 246 -13.68 19.51 4.05
N GLU A 247 -14.79 18.88 4.41
CA GLU A 247 -15.14 18.56 5.80
C GLU A 247 -14.05 17.69 6.42
N ARG A 248 -13.69 16.57 5.78
CA ARG A 248 -12.63 15.67 6.26
C ARG A 248 -11.30 16.40 6.48
N ARG A 249 -10.94 17.34 5.60
CA ARG A 249 -9.73 18.14 5.75
C ARG A 249 -9.77 19.05 6.98
N ILE A 250 -10.89 19.73 7.22
CA ILE A 250 -11.07 20.57 8.42
C ILE A 250 -11.04 19.68 9.67
N GLU A 251 -11.83 18.60 9.70
CA GLU A 251 -11.93 17.71 10.86
C GLU A 251 -10.58 17.14 11.30
N ASN A 252 -9.72 16.76 10.33
CA ASN A 252 -8.39 16.21 10.61
C ASN A 252 -7.46 17.19 11.35
N GLU A 253 -7.71 18.50 11.30
CA GLU A 253 -6.95 19.51 12.04
C GLU A 253 -7.43 19.67 13.51
N TYR A 254 -8.66 19.24 13.83
CA TYR A 254 -9.29 19.45 15.14
C TYR A 254 -9.55 18.12 15.85
N VAL A 255 -8.49 17.52 16.40
CA VAL A 255 -8.58 16.30 17.21
C VAL A 255 -9.00 16.65 18.64
N LEU A 256 -10.14 16.14 19.10
CA LEU A 256 -10.65 16.38 20.46
C LEU A 256 -10.13 15.38 21.50
N ASN A 257 -9.91 14.13 21.09
CA ASN A 257 -9.35 13.09 21.95
C ASN A 257 -8.70 12.02 21.07
N ALA A 258 -7.58 11.47 21.49
CA ALA A 258 -6.90 10.38 20.82
C ALA A 258 -6.21 9.49 21.83
N GLY A 259 -6.03 8.22 21.52
CA GLY A 259 -5.38 7.27 22.42
C GLY A 259 -5.49 5.84 21.92
N ALA A 260 -5.07 4.88 22.75
CA ALA A 260 -5.33 3.48 22.52
C ALA A 260 -6.74 3.14 23.02
N ALA A 261 -7.51 2.43 22.20
CA ALA A 261 -8.80 1.88 22.61
C ALA A 261 -8.58 0.84 23.70
N ARG A 262 -9.53 0.74 24.64
CA ARG A 262 -9.49 -0.28 25.71
C ARG A 262 -10.19 -1.57 25.30
N ALA A 263 -11.15 -1.48 24.38
CA ALA A 263 -11.88 -2.59 23.78
C ALA A 263 -12.68 -2.09 22.56
N GLY A 264 -13.22 -3.00 21.76
CA GLY A 264 -14.20 -2.68 20.73
C GLY A 264 -15.26 -3.78 20.58
N GLY A 265 -16.38 -3.41 19.98
CA GLY A 265 -17.46 -4.32 19.62
C GLY A 265 -17.89 -4.07 18.18
N ALA A 266 -18.84 -4.85 17.65
CA ALA A 266 -19.27 -4.75 16.24
C ALA A 266 -19.63 -3.33 15.79
N SER A 267 -20.33 -2.57 16.64
CA SER A 267 -20.73 -1.17 16.37
C SER A 267 -20.36 -0.25 17.54
N SER A 268 -19.26 -0.53 18.23
CA SER A 268 -18.80 0.32 19.33
C SER A 268 -17.30 0.28 19.52
N ILE A 269 -16.78 1.30 20.20
CA ILE A 269 -15.39 1.37 20.65
C ILE A 269 -15.36 1.93 22.08
N THR A 270 -14.55 1.31 22.93
CA THR A 270 -14.30 1.78 24.29
C THR A 270 -13.04 2.64 24.29
N LEU A 271 -13.23 3.93 24.50
CA LEU A 271 -12.19 4.95 24.46
C LEU A 271 -11.23 4.86 25.66
N ALA A 272 -10.11 5.58 25.57
CA ALA A 272 -9.13 5.72 26.64
C ALA A 272 -9.73 6.38 27.89
N ALA A 273 -9.05 6.22 29.04
CA ALA A 273 -9.57 6.65 30.33
C ALA A 273 -9.72 8.18 30.48
N ASP A 274 -8.95 8.94 29.71
CA ASP A 274 -8.95 10.41 29.68
C ASP A 274 -10.08 11.02 28.82
N ALA A 275 -10.85 10.20 28.10
CA ALA A 275 -11.99 10.65 27.32
C ALA A 275 -13.09 11.25 28.22
N SER A 276 -13.91 12.16 27.65
CA SER A 276 -14.92 12.93 28.40
C SER A 276 -15.86 12.05 29.24
N ALA A 277 -16.16 12.50 30.46
CA ALA A 277 -17.11 11.83 31.36
C ALA A 277 -18.58 12.21 31.11
N GLN A 278 -18.83 13.13 30.18
CA GLN A 278 -20.17 13.62 29.91
C GLN A 278 -20.85 12.76 28.83
N ASN A 279 -22.07 12.29 29.14
CA ASN A 279 -22.89 11.57 28.18
C ASN A 279 -23.17 12.44 26.96
N GLY A 280 -23.06 11.84 25.78
CA GLY A 280 -23.32 12.50 24.51
C GLY A 280 -22.27 13.52 24.05
N PHE A 281 -21.16 13.69 24.77
CA PHE A 281 -20.13 14.68 24.43
C PHE A 281 -19.57 14.52 23.01
N TYR A 282 -19.36 13.27 22.59
CA TYR A 282 -18.84 12.95 21.25
C TYR A 282 -19.95 12.63 20.22
N ASN A 283 -21.23 12.83 20.53
CA ASN A 283 -22.30 12.52 19.59
C ASN A 283 -22.17 13.34 18.29
N ARG A 284 -22.38 12.68 17.14
CA ARG A 284 -22.24 13.22 15.79
C ARG A 284 -20.81 13.64 15.40
N LEU A 285 -19.82 13.22 16.17
CA LEU A 285 -18.41 13.41 15.81
C LEU A 285 -17.87 12.19 15.08
N SER A 286 -16.76 12.37 14.38
CA SER A 286 -16.09 11.30 13.64
C SER A 286 -15.07 10.60 14.53
N VAL A 287 -15.09 9.27 14.58
CA VAL A 287 -14.04 8.44 15.18
C VAL A 287 -13.30 7.70 14.07
N GLU A 288 -11.97 7.73 14.11
CA GLU A 288 -11.09 7.10 13.14
C GLU A 288 -10.03 6.25 13.83
N ILE A 289 -9.80 5.04 13.31
CA ILE A 289 -8.77 4.13 13.80
C ILE A 289 -7.45 4.45 13.10
N THR A 290 -6.46 4.86 13.87
CA THR A 290 -5.16 5.36 13.39
C THR A 290 -4.03 4.33 13.51
N GLY A 291 -4.25 3.22 14.19
CA GLY A 291 -3.25 2.16 14.39
C GLY A 291 -3.88 0.85 14.84
N GLY A 292 -3.14 -0.26 14.72
CA GLY A 292 -3.56 -1.57 15.22
C GLY A 292 -4.72 -2.21 14.43
N THR A 293 -5.50 -3.05 15.10
CA THR A 293 -6.61 -3.77 14.48
C THR A 293 -7.67 -2.79 13.95
N GLY A 294 -8.07 -2.95 12.68
CA GLY A 294 -9.09 -2.12 12.05
C GLY A 294 -8.63 -0.72 11.62
N ILE A 295 -7.33 -0.47 11.52
CA ILE A 295 -6.73 0.77 11.01
C ILE A 295 -7.36 1.25 9.70
N GLY A 296 -7.51 2.57 9.57
CA GLY A 296 -8.07 3.24 8.39
C GLY A 296 -9.59 3.33 8.37
N GLN A 297 -10.29 2.63 9.27
CA GLN A 297 -11.74 2.74 9.37
C GLN A 297 -12.15 4.02 10.09
N ARG A 298 -13.16 4.69 9.55
CA ARG A 298 -13.81 5.88 10.12
C ARG A 298 -15.31 5.67 10.23
N ARG A 299 -15.92 6.15 11.31
CA ARG A 299 -17.35 6.08 11.57
C ARG A 299 -17.86 7.33 12.29
N ALA A 300 -19.15 7.61 12.18
CA ALA A 300 -19.78 8.66 12.97
C ALA A 300 -20.26 8.10 14.31
N VAL A 301 -20.03 8.83 15.40
CA VAL A 301 -20.50 8.45 16.74
C VAL A 301 -22.01 8.70 16.85
N SER A 302 -22.79 7.63 16.91
CA SER A 302 -24.24 7.68 17.01
C SER A 302 -24.71 8.01 18.43
N SER A 303 -24.03 7.46 19.44
CA SER A 303 -24.24 7.77 20.85
C SER A 303 -22.98 7.54 21.68
N TYR A 304 -22.86 8.22 22.83
CA TYR A 304 -21.70 8.12 23.72
C TYR A 304 -22.12 8.03 25.19
N ASP A 305 -21.68 6.97 25.86
CA ASP A 305 -21.74 6.80 27.32
C ASP A 305 -20.43 7.29 27.96
N GLY A 306 -20.50 8.40 28.69
CA GLY A 306 -19.35 9.04 29.33
C GLY A 306 -18.88 8.31 30.59
N ALA A 307 -19.72 7.49 31.22
CA ALA A 307 -19.32 6.68 32.36
C ALA A 307 -18.48 5.48 31.90
N GLY A 308 -18.95 4.73 30.92
CA GLY A 308 -18.21 3.62 30.30
C GLY A 308 -17.08 4.04 29.36
N LYS A 309 -17.11 5.29 28.87
CA LYS A 309 -16.30 5.76 27.73
C LYS A 309 -16.58 4.98 26.45
N ILE A 310 -17.83 4.61 26.23
CA ILE A 310 -18.24 3.76 25.11
C ILE A 310 -18.88 4.65 24.05
N ALA A 311 -18.25 4.71 22.88
CA ALA A 311 -18.82 5.34 21.70
C ALA A 311 -19.47 4.27 20.83
N ALA A 312 -20.78 4.36 20.61
CA ALA A 312 -21.47 3.58 19.59
C ALA A 312 -21.34 4.29 18.24
N VAL A 313 -21.16 3.52 17.18
CA VAL A 313 -20.98 4.04 15.82
C VAL A 313 -22.23 3.84 14.96
N ASP A 314 -22.31 4.58 13.85
CA ASP A 314 -23.43 4.62 12.91
C ASP A 314 -23.56 3.36 12.04
N SER A 315 -22.44 2.71 11.74
CA SER A 315 -22.39 1.46 11.01
C SER A 315 -21.36 0.49 11.60
N PRO A 316 -21.55 -0.84 11.46
CA PRO A 316 -20.60 -1.81 11.98
C PRO A 316 -19.19 -1.61 11.42
N TRP A 317 -18.19 -1.95 12.23
CA TRP A 317 -16.83 -2.09 11.77
C TRP A 317 -16.72 -3.31 10.85
N GLU A 318 -15.94 -3.18 9.79
CA GLU A 318 -15.58 -4.32 8.93
C GLU A 318 -14.59 -5.21 9.65
N THR A 319 -13.60 -4.58 10.30
CA THR A 319 -12.70 -5.25 11.24
C THR A 319 -12.89 -4.62 12.61
N GLN A 320 -13.39 -5.38 13.58
CA GLN A 320 -13.70 -4.85 14.91
C GLN A 320 -12.42 -4.36 15.59
N PRO A 321 -12.40 -3.12 16.13
CA PRO A 321 -11.25 -2.63 16.88
C PRO A 321 -11.10 -3.41 18.20
N ASP A 322 -9.88 -3.47 18.70
CA ASP A 322 -9.54 -4.12 19.96
C ASP A 322 -8.65 -3.21 20.82
N HIS A 323 -8.02 -3.76 21.86
CA HIS A 323 -7.16 -3.01 22.77
C HIS A 323 -5.81 -2.57 22.15
N THR A 324 -5.48 -3.06 20.95
CA THR A 324 -4.30 -2.64 20.19
C THR A 324 -4.62 -1.50 19.22
N SER A 325 -5.91 -1.19 19.02
CA SER A 325 -6.35 -0.16 18.10
C SER A 325 -6.06 1.24 18.64
N GLY A 326 -5.26 2.02 17.90
CA GLY A 326 -5.15 3.46 18.12
C GLY A 326 -6.35 4.18 17.51
N TYR A 327 -6.90 5.20 18.19
CA TYR A 327 -8.02 5.98 17.68
C TYR A 327 -7.80 7.48 17.86
N ARG A 328 -8.55 8.26 17.06
CA ARG A 328 -8.78 9.69 17.29
C ARG A 328 -10.24 10.05 17.06
N ILE A 329 -10.74 10.99 17.85
CA ILE A 329 -12.06 11.62 17.69
C ILE A 329 -11.83 13.03 17.17
N LEU A 330 -12.48 13.33 16.06
CA LEU A 330 -12.37 14.59 15.34
C LEU A 330 -13.60 15.45 15.65
N ASP A 331 -13.42 16.76 15.82
CA ASP A 331 -14.55 17.67 15.91
C ASP A 331 -15.30 17.77 14.57
N SER A 332 -16.55 18.24 14.60
CA SER A 332 -17.33 18.44 13.39
C SER A 332 -16.86 19.71 12.66
N ALA A 333 -16.63 19.61 11.35
CA ALA A 333 -16.29 20.76 10.52
C ALA A 333 -17.27 21.93 10.70
N PHE A 334 -18.56 21.66 10.86
CA PHE A 334 -19.57 22.71 11.06
C PHE A 334 -19.49 23.41 12.42
N LYS A 335 -19.01 22.74 13.48
CA LYS A 335 -18.76 23.40 14.77
C LYS A 335 -17.59 24.37 14.66
N VAL A 336 -16.52 23.92 14.00
CA VAL A 336 -15.34 24.75 13.71
C VAL A 336 -15.75 25.99 12.89
N LEU A 337 -16.51 25.79 11.81
CA LEU A 337 -16.98 26.89 10.94
C LEU A 337 -17.98 27.84 11.64
N ALA A 338 -18.75 27.34 12.61
CA ALA A 338 -19.67 28.18 13.39
C ALA A 338 -18.93 29.05 14.44
N ALA A 339 -17.73 28.65 14.86
CA ALA A 339 -16.90 29.40 15.80
C ALA A 339 -15.87 30.31 15.11
N ALA A 340 -15.57 30.07 13.84
CA ALA A 340 -14.60 30.84 13.07
C ALA A 340 -15.08 32.28 12.80
N GLY A 341 -14.23 33.26 13.13
CA GLY A 341 -14.50 34.68 12.89
C GLY A 341 -14.02 35.24 11.55
N TYR A 342 -13.27 34.45 10.77
CA TYR A 342 -12.73 34.82 9.46
C TYR A 342 -12.65 33.56 8.57
N PRO A 343 -12.89 33.64 7.24
CA PRO A 343 -13.19 34.83 6.42
C PRO A 343 -14.57 35.46 6.64
N PHE A 344 -14.84 36.63 6.03
CA PHE A 344 -16.07 37.45 6.26
C PHE A 344 -17.40 36.74 5.96
N ASN A 345 -17.37 35.60 5.29
CA ASN A 345 -18.53 34.73 5.06
C ASN A 345 -18.80 33.76 6.23
N LEU A 346 -17.95 33.75 7.25
CA LEU A 346 -18.12 33.04 8.52
C LEU A 346 -18.58 34.01 9.63
N PRO A 347 -19.24 33.52 10.69
CA PRO A 347 -19.50 32.11 11.02
C PRO A 347 -20.60 31.47 10.18
N PHE A 348 -20.39 30.20 9.80
CA PHE A 348 -21.42 29.40 9.14
C PHE A 348 -22.09 28.46 10.13
N ASN A 349 -23.36 28.73 10.47
CA ASN A 349 -24.16 27.89 11.37
C ASN A 349 -25.14 27.04 10.55
N LEU A 350 -24.83 25.75 10.37
CA LEU A 350 -25.62 24.83 9.56
C LEU A 350 -27.08 24.70 10.05
N PRO A 351 -27.36 24.43 11.36
CA PRO A 351 -28.74 24.35 11.85
C PRO A 351 -29.56 25.62 11.60
N LEU A 352 -28.97 26.80 11.80
CA LEU A 352 -29.63 28.08 11.54
C LEU A 352 -29.93 28.28 10.06
N ARG A 353 -29.02 27.87 9.17
CA ARG A 353 -29.24 27.93 7.71
C ARG A 353 -30.37 26.99 7.28
N GLN A 354 -30.38 25.76 7.81
CA GLN A 354 -31.45 24.78 7.55
C GLN A 354 -32.81 25.31 8.01
N LEU A 355 -32.90 25.87 9.22
CA LEU A 355 -34.12 26.49 9.74
C LEU A 355 -34.61 27.62 8.82
N ARG A 356 -33.72 28.52 8.40
CA ARG A 356 -34.08 29.62 7.49
C ARG A 356 -34.60 29.12 6.15
N LEU A 357 -33.94 28.14 5.54
CA LEU A 357 -34.37 27.54 4.27
C LEU A 357 -35.73 26.84 4.39
N TYR A 358 -35.96 26.15 5.50
CA TYR A 358 -37.24 25.49 5.76
C TYR A 358 -38.37 26.51 5.90
N LEU A 359 -38.15 27.57 6.69
CA LEU A 359 -39.15 28.64 6.86
C LEU A 359 -39.41 29.40 5.55
N GLU A 360 -38.38 29.64 4.75
CA GLU A 360 -38.50 30.27 3.43
C GLU A 360 -39.41 29.44 2.50
N ASN A 361 -39.27 28.11 2.50
CA ASN A 361 -40.15 27.21 1.75
C ASN A 361 -41.61 27.28 2.26
N LEU A 362 -41.80 27.55 3.56
CA LEU A 362 -43.13 27.77 4.16
C LEU A 362 -43.65 29.22 3.98
N ASN A 363 -42.96 30.07 3.20
CA ASN A 363 -43.25 31.50 3.10
C ASN A 363 -43.32 32.21 4.48
N ALA A 364 -42.55 31.73 5.44
CA ALA A 364 -42.44 32.27 6.78
C ALA A 364 -41.03 32.80 7.05
N SER A 365 -40.87 33.58 8.12
CA SER A 365 -39.57 34.02 8.59
C SER A 365 -39.44 33.77 10.09
N LEU A 366 -38.20 33.61 10.55
CA LEU A 366 -37.93 33.43 11.97
C LEU A 366 -38.45 34.62 12.78
N SER A 367 -38.33 35.85 12.26
CA SER A 367 -38.89 37.04 12.90
C SER A 367 -40.41 37.00 13.01
N ARG A 368 -41.10 36.46 12.00
CA ARG A 368 -42.55 36.30 12.04
C ARG A 368 -42.99 35.34 13.14
N ILE A 369 -42.30 34.20 13.26
CA ILE A 369 -42.53 33.24 14.35
C ILE A 369 -42.31 33.92 15.71
N TYR A 370 -41.20 34.63 15.89
CA TYR A 370 -40.95 35.35 17.15
C TYR A 370 -42.03 36.38 17.46
N LEU A 371 -42.58 37.08 16.45
CA LEU A 371 -43.69 38.01 16.64
C LEU A 371 -44.98 37.30 17.04
N ASP A 372 -45.33 36.20 16.39
CA ASP A 372 -46.55 35.45 16.67
C ASP A 372 -46.51 34.75 18.05
N PHE A 373 -45.32 34.36 18.54
CA PHE A 373 -45.12 33.80 19.87
C PHE A 373 -44.78 34.84 20.96
N SER A 374 -44.57 36.11 20.59
CA SER A 374 -44.39 37.16 21.58
C SER A 374 -45.72 37.48 22.25
N ALA A 375 -45.75 37.47 23.59
CA ALA A 375 -46.95 37.78 24.36
C ALA A 375 -47.54 39.14 23.91
N PRO A 376 -48.87 39.26 23.78
CA PRO A 376 -49.48 40.52 23.37
C PRO A 376 -49.07 41.62 24.34
N LYS A 377 -48.57 42.75 23.81
CA LYS A 377 -48.31 43.99 24.57
C LYS A 377 -49.62 44.66 25.02
N THR A 378 -50.61 43.92 25.49
CA THR A 378 -51.73 44.50 26.23
C THR A 378 -51.27 44.74 27.66
N ALA A 379 -50.77 45.95 27.93
CA ALA A 379 -50.75 46.47 29.29
C ALA A 379 -52.21 46.59 29.74
N GLY A 380 -52.64 45.73 30.66
CA GLY A 380 -53.94 45.90 31.31
C GLY A 380 -53.94 47.19 32.11
N THR A 381 -54.95 48.03 31.93
CA THR A 381 -55.25 49.12 32.87
C THR A 381 -55.68 48.51 34.20
N VAL A 382 -55.11 48.99 35.30
CA VAL A 382 -55.58 48.67 36.66
C VAL A 382 -57.05 49.09 36.75
N GLN A 383 -57.95 48.15 37.01
CA GLN A 383 -59.34 48.47 37.36
C GLN A 383 -59.35 49.10 38.75
N ALA A 384 -60.01 50.25 38.85
CA ALA A 384 -60.09 51.10 40.05
C ALA A 384 -60.88 50.45 41.19
#